data_AF-A0A2S9XQE6-F1
#
_entry.id   AF-A0A2S9XQE6-F1
#
_cell.length_a   1.000
_cell.length_b   1.000
_cell.length_c   1.000
_cell.angle_alpha   90.00
_cell.angle_beta   90.00
_cell.angle_gamma   90.00
#
_symmetry.space_group_name_H-M   'P 1'
#
loop_
_entity.id
_entity.type
_entity.pdbx_description
1 polymer ?
#
loop_
_entity_poly.entity_id
_entity_poly.type
_entity_poly.pdbx_seq_one_letter_code
_entity_poly.pdbx_strand_id
1 'polypeptide(L)'
;MRLLNILLGHTVVFGVAILVSSSCGVNYPPTAFRCSPGASGDTCPTESGSVYQCCSDDPAALLLSNLGATVTPDYQGRGGDGTPLFSGGNNPLSKSGMCVKVGSVPPALALADINAQGCPVPCNPNWGSGDLADVCGAGTICCQTTELEPEDCVLDLDMGDNGCYRPVTGTDIMGTGSSTNLTNWGGTKHKTHQDPSGTNCEVFVQGLPPSVLSSNNISSADVLRACYHRLTVADQRGFCLGGGPGVFCPLAQPNYRDACEQLNDQAFLQGCD
;
A
#
# COMPACT_ATOMS: atom_id res chain seq x y z
N MET A 1 48.36 49.95 5.77
CA MET A 1 49.08 48.70 6.17
C MET A 1 48.50 48.29 7.50
N ARG A 2 47.98 47.10 7.78
CA ARG A 2 47.87 45.81 7.08
C ARG A 2 46.76 45.04 7.84
N LEU A 3 45.91 44.38 7.05
CA LEU A 3 45.24 43.09 7.29
C LEU A 3 45.10 42.59 8.74
N LEU A 4 43.85 42.39 9.17
CA LEU A 4 43.51 41.40 10.19
C LEU A 4 42.50 40.40 9.62
N ASN A 5 43.09 39.32 9.12
CA ASN A 5 42.69 37.92 9.10
C ASN A 5 41.20 37.56 9.09
N ILE A 6 40.83 37.03 7.92
CA ILE A 6 39.68 36.21 7.58
C ILE A 6 39.56 35.02 8.55
N LEU A 7 38.40 34.90 9.21
CA LEU A 7 37.92 33.66 9.84
C LEU A 7 36.77 33.14 8.98
N LEU A 8 37.10 32.20 8.08
CA LEU A 8 36.14 31.38 7.35
C LEU A 8 35.58 30.32 8.30
N GLY A 9 34.59 30.69 9.10
CA GLY A 9 33.71 29.74 9.76
C GLY A 9 32.68 29.23 8.76
N HIS A 10 32.94 28.09 8.13
CA HIS A 10 31.93 27.37 7.34
C HIS A 10 30.92 26.75 8.32
N THR A 11 29.92 27.52 8.71
CA THR A 11 28.69 26.97 9.28
C THR A 11 27.88 26.38 8.13
N VAL A 12 28.05 25.08 7.89
CA VAL A 12 27.09 24.30 7.10
C VAL A 12 25.81 24.27 7.92
N VAL A 13 24.89 25.17 7.61
CA VAL A 13 23.51 25.10 8.09
C VAL A 13 22.89 23.91 7.36
N PHE A 14 22.89 22.75 8.01
CA PHE A 14 21.95 21.68 7.66
C PHE A 14 20.56 22.21 8.02
N GLY A 15 19.96 22.93 7.07
CA GLY A 15 18.56 23.27 7.10
C GLY A 15 17.78 21.96 6.94
N VAL A 16 17.46 21.33 8.06
CA VAL A 16 16.40 20.33 8.10
C VAL A 16 15.12 21.11 7.82
N ALA A 17 14.77 21.24 6.55
CA ALA A 17 13.45 21.66 6.14
C ALA A 17 12.50 20.51 6.51
N ILE A 18 12.06 20.48 7.76
CA ILE A 18 10.84 19.77 8.13
C ILE A 18 9.71 20.56 7.45
N LEU A 19 9.47 20.30 6.17
CA LEU A 19 8.24 20.69 5.51
C LEU A 19 7.15 19.77 6.07
N VAL A 20 6.62 20.14 7.24
CA VAL A 20 5.30 19.67 7.64
C VAL A 20 4.32 20.30 6.65
N SER A 21 4.07 19.61 5.55
CA SER A 21 3.05 19.97 4.58
C SER A 21 1.68 19.88 5.25
N SER A 22 1.27 20.97 5.87
CA SER A 22 -0.11 21.22 6.22
C SER A 22 -0.80 21.90 5.03
N SER A 23 -2.01 21.41 4.70
CA SER A 23 -2.98 21.93 3.73
C SER A 23 -3.07 21.27 2.33
N CYS A 24 -3.54 20.03 2.32
CA CYS A 24 -4.59 19.60 1.38
C CYS A 24 -5.67 18.89 2.23
N GLY A 25 -6.92 19.33 2.10
CA GLY A 25 -8.03 18.92 2.96
C GLY A 25 -8.52 17.51 2.67
N VAL A 26 -7.68 16.51 2.84
CA VAL A 26 -8.14 15.13 2.95
C VAL A 26 -8.62 14.94 4.38
N ASN A 27 -9.94 15.02 4.57
CA ASN A 27 -10.55 14.78 5.86
C ASN A 27 -10.59 13.27 6.11
N TYR A 28 -9.43 12.66 6.37
CA TYR A 28 -9.41 11.41 7.10
C TYR A 28 -10.10 11.69 8.45
N PRO A 29 -11.09 10.89 8.89
CA PRO A 29 -11.76 11.13 10.16
C PRO A 29 -10.72 11.34 11.28
N PRO A 30 -11.00 12.20 12.28
CA PRO A 30 -10.06 13.14 12.90
C PRO A 30 -8.84 12.59 13.67
N THR A 31 -8.50 11.31 13.57
CA THR A 31 -7.22 10.72 13.97
C THR A 31 -7.02 9.36 13.29
N ALA A 32 -6.22 9.30 12.22
CA ALA A 32 -5.82 8.06 11.58
C ALA A 32 -4.43 7.65 12.09
N PHE A 33 -4.37 6.75 13.07
CA PHE A 33 -3.11 6.15 13.53
C PHE A 33 -2.82 4.88 12.74
N ARG A 34 -1.53 4.60 12.45
CA ARG A 34 -1.15 3.32 11.84
C ARG A 34 -1.46 2.19 12.80
N CYS A 35 -1.99 1.09 12.26
CA CYS A 35 -2.30 -0.10 13.04
C CYS A 35 -2.07 -1.37 12.22
N SER A 36 -2.16 -2.51 12.88
CA SER A 36 -2.01 -3.83 12.28
C SER A 36 -3.27 -4.64 12.58
N PRO A 37 -4.16 -4.85 11.60
CA PRO A 37 -5.42 -5.56 11.83
C PRO A 37 -5.24 -6.97 12.39
N GLY A 38 -4.17 -7.66 12.00
CA GLY A 38 -3.83 -9.00 12.46
C GLY A 38 -2.98 -9.08 13.72
N ALA A 39 -2.68 -7.97 14.39
CA ALA A 39 -1.99 -8.01 15.67
C ALA A 39 -2.95 -8.39 16.81
N SER A 40 -2.46 -9.15 17.78
CA SER A 40 -3.23 -9.50 18.97
C SER A 40 -3.38 -8.29 19.91
N GLY A 41 -4.63 -7.90 20.20
CA GLY A 41 -4.98 -6.78 21.09
C GLY A 41 -5.57 -5.58 20.35
N ASP A 42 -6.19 -4.66 21.09
CA ASP A 42 -6.70 -3.40 20.51
C ASP A 42 -5.51 -2.52 20.08
N THR A 43 -5.19 -2.54 18.79
CA THR A 43 -4.14 -1.71 18.18
C THR A 43 -4.55 -0.26 18.00
N CYS A 44 -5.82 0.05 18.26
CA CYS A 44 -6.37 1.38 18.09
C CYS A 44 -6.73 2.02 19.43
N PRO A 45 -6.36 3.29 19.64
CA PRO A 45 -6.63 3.97 20.90
C PRO A 45 -8.14 4.19 21.07
N THR A 46 -8.60 4.15 22.32
CA THR A 46 -9.92 4.65 22.69
C THR A 46 -9.77 6.07 23.22
N GLU A 47 -10.11 7.06 22.40
CA GLU A 47 -10.02 8.48 22.78
C GLU A 47 -11.40 9.09 22.97
N SER A 48 -11.59 9.80 24.08
CA SER A 48 -12.79 10.63 24.34
C SER A 48 -14.12 9.88 24.16
N GLY A 49 -14.18 8.61 24.57
CA GLY A 49 -15.36 7.75 24.43
C GLY A 49 -15.67 7.29 23.00
N SER A 50 -14.79 7.58 22.03
CA SER A 50 -14.90 7.06 20.67
C SER A 50 -14.18 5.71 20.57
N VAL A 51 -14.84 4.75 19.91
CA VAL A 51 -14.25 3.46 19.56
C VAL A 51 -13.63 3.57 18.17
N TYR A 52 -12.41 3.08 18.04
CA TYR A 52 -11.69 2.97 16.78
C TYR A 52 -11.49 1.50 16.46
N GLN A 53 -11.51 1.19 15.17
CA GLN A 53 -11.21 -0.15 14.66
C GLN A 53 -10.07 -0.06 13.65
N CYS A 54 -9.26 -1.11 13.59
CA CYS A 54 -8.16 -1.17 12.64
C CYS A 54 -8.63 -1.70 11.29
N CYS A 55 -8.53 -0.85 10.27
CA CYS A 55 -8.96 -1.15 8.91
C CYS A 55 -7.74 -1.30 8.00
N SER A 56 -7.61 -2.45 7.34
CA SER A 56 -6.56 -2.65 6.35
C SER A 56 -6.71 -1.69 5.19
N ASP A 57 -5.59 -1.17 4.70
CA ASP A 57 -5.47 -0.34 3.50
C ASP A 57 -5.00 -1.14 2.27
N ASP A 58 -5.09 -2.47 2.34
CA ASP A 58 -4.52 -3.38 1.36
C ASP A 58 -5.54 -3.85 0.29
N PRO A 59 -5.36 -3.50 -1.00
CA PRO A 59 -6.27 -3.90 -2.07
C PRO A 59 -5.85 -5.20 -2.79
N ALA A 60 -4.80 -5.90 -2.34
CA ALA A 60 -4.29 -7.06 -3.04
C ALA A 60 -5.34 -8.19 -3.11
N ALA A 61 -5.49 -8.79 -4.29
CA ALA A 61 -6.51 -9.80 -4.55
C ALA A 61 -6.01 -10.92 -5.48
N LEU A 62 -6.65 -12.09 -5.39
CA LEU A 62 -6.39 -13.24 -6.25
C LEU A 62 -7.67 -13.78 -6.88
N LEU A 63 -7.61 -14.07 -8.18
CA LEU A 63 -8.63 -14.86 -8.86
C LEU A 63 -8.17 -16.32 -8.94
N LEU A 64 -8.77 -17.19 -8.14
CA LEU A 64 -8.34 -18.60 -8.04
C LEU A 64 -8.50 -19.39 -9.34
N SER A 65 -9.45 -19.00 -10.20
CA SER A 65 -9.63 -19.60 -11.52
C SER A 65 -8.58 -19.16 -12.55
N ASN A 66 -7.83 -18.08 -12.26
CA ASN A 66 -6.75 -17.58 -13.10
C ASN A 66 -5.70 -16.86 -12.24
N LEU A 67 -4.80 -17.64 -11.64
CA LEU A 67 -3.76 -17.14 -10.72
C LEU A 67 -2.79 -16.12 -11.35
N GLY A 68 -2.70 -16.09 -12.68
CA GLY A 68 -1.89 -15.10 -13.41
C GLY A 68 -2.58 -13.74 -13.60
N ALA A 69 -3.91 -13.68 -13.48
CA ALA A 69 -4.66 -12.45 -13.73
C ALA A 69 -4.49 -11.44 -12.58
N THR A 70 -4.04 -10.24 -12.92
CA THR A 70 -4.19 -9.08 -12.03
C THR A 70 -5.66 -8.70 -12.00
N VAL A 71 -6.25 -8.72 -10.81
CA VAL A 71 -7.67 -8.48 -10.58
C VAL A 71 -7.86 -7.51 -9.43
N THR A 72 -8.98 -6.82 -9.44
CA THR A 72 -9.45 -6.01 -8.33
C THR A 72 -10.18 -6.87 -7.29
N PRO A 73 -10.15 -6.49 -6.00
CA PRO A 73 -10.84 -7.20 -4.93
C PRO A 73 -12.36 -7.11 -5.06
N ASP A 74 -13.03 -8.27 -5.02
CA ASP A 74 -14.48 -8.40 -4.87
C ASP A 74 -14.85 -8.26 -3.38
N TYR A 75 -15.10 -7.02 -2.97
CA TYR A 75 -15.63 -6.73 -1.63
C TYR A 75 -17.15 -6.89 -1.59
N GLN A 76 -17.70 -7.27 -0.44
CA GLN A 76 -19.13 -7.47 -0.31
C GLN A 76 -19.94 -6.21 -0.70
N GLY A 77 -20.68 -6.29 -1.80
CA GLY A 77 -21.52 -5.21 -2.32
C GLY A 77 -20.77 -4.16 -3.15
N ARG A 78 -19.56 -4.47 -3.60
CA ARG A 78 -18.75 -3.66 -4.53
C ARG A 78 -18.52 -4.45 -5.83
N GLY A 79 -17.89 -3.81 -6.82
CA GLY A 79 -17.33 -4.52 -7.97
C GLY A 79 -15.99 -5.19 -7.62
N GLY A 80 -15.42 -5.86 -8.63
CA GLY A 80 -14.18 -6.64 -8.52
C GLY A 80 -14.41 -8.12 -8.78
N ASP A 81 -13.31 -8.85 -9.00
CA ASP A 81 -13.36 -10.28 -9.40
C ASP A 81 -12.54 -11.18 -8.45
N GLY A 82 -11.56 -10.62 -7.76
CA GLY A 82 -10.58 -11.35 -6.97
C GLY A 82 -10.96 -11.48 -5.50
N THR A 83 -10.64 -12.60 -4.87
CA THR A 83 -10.69 -12.72 -3.42
C THR A 83 -9.66 -11.79 -2.79
N PRO A 84 -10.06 -10.84 -1.91
CA PRO A 84 -9.11 -9.99 -1.19
C PRO A 84 -8.17 -10.81 -0.31
N LEU A 85 -6.87 -10.50 -0.31
CA LEU A 85 -5.85 -11.24 0.45
C LEU A 85 -5.76 -10.78 1.91
N PHE A 86 -5.74 -9.46 2.13
CA PHE A 86 -5.47 -8.86 3.44
C PHE A 86 -6.51 -7.83 3.85
N SER A 87 -7.68 -7.82 3.22
CA SER A 87 -8.77 -6.88 3.52
C SER A 87 -10.14 -7.54 3.39
N GLY A 88 -11.22 -6.79 3.59
CA GLY A 88 -12.58 -7.34 3.64
C GLY A 88 -12.68 -8.45 4.69
N GLY A 89 -13.19 -9.61 4.29
CA GLY A 89 -13.24 -10.82 5.12
C GLY A 89 -11.89 -11.21 5.76
N ASN A 90 -10.80 -10.93 5.05
CA ASN A 90 -9.42 -11.26 5.43
C ASN A 90 -8.68 -10.09 6.10
N ASN A 91 -9.39 -9.05 6.55
CA ASN A 91 -8.80 -7.95 7.31
C ASN A 91 -7.88 -8.43 8.46
N PRO A 92 -8.21 -9.47 9.26
CA PRO A 92 -7.31 -9.97 10.30
C PRO A 92 -5.98 -10.58 9.81
N LEU A 93 -5.76 -10.77 8.51
CA LEU A 93 -4.48 -11.20 7.95
C LEU A 93 -3.53 -10.03 7.64
N SER A 94 -4.03 -8.80 7.67
CA SER A 94 -3.22 -7.64 7.31
C SER A 94 -2.23 -7.25 8.41
N LYS A 95 -1.07 -6.73 7.98
CA LYS A 95 -0.12 -6.05 8.86
C LYS A 95 -0.14 -4.54 8.74
N SER A 96 -0.86 -4.00 7.76
CA SER A 96 -0.96 -2.58 7.47
C SER A 96 -2.41 -2.12 7.54
N GLY A 97 -2.63 -0.94 8.11
CA GLY A 97 -3.95 -0.35 8.19
C GLY A 97 -3.94 0.98 8.94
N MET A 98 -5.14 1.56 9.04
CA MET A 98 -5.40 2.78 9.78
C MET A 98 -6.47 2.56 10.83
N CYS A 99 -6.30 3.15 12.01
CA CYS A 99 -7.36 3.25 13.00
C CYS A 99 -8.42 4.21 12.51
N VAL A 100 -9.62 3.68 12.28
CA VAL A 100 -10.76 4.43 11.79
C VAL A 100 -11.81 4.48 12.90
N LYS A 101 -12.29 5.68 13.18
CA LYS A 101 -13.38 5.88 14.15
C LYS A 101 -14.62 5.14 13.67
N VAL A 102 -15.19 4.28 14.51
CA VAL A 102 -16.40 3.53 14.17
C VAL A 102 -17.55 4.49 13.85
N GLY A 103 -18.24 4.25 12.74
CA GLY A 103 -19.35 5.08 12.25
C GLY A 103 -18.93 6.38 11.56
N SER A 104 -17.63 6.65 11.40
CA SER A 104 -17.15 7.84 10.69
C SER A 104 -17.17 7.70 9.16
N VAL A 105 -17.16 6.47 8.66
CA VAL A 105 -17.29 6.17 7.22
C VAL A 105 -18.78 6.06 6.88
N PRO A 106 -19.30 6.84 5.94
CA PRO A 106 -20.68 6.72 5.49
C PRO A 106 -20.98 5.28 5.02
N PRO A 107 -22.15 4.69 5.33
CA PRO A 107 -22.46 3.32 4.94
C PRO A 107 -22.30 3.03 3.44
N ALA A 108 -22.59 4.01 2.58
CA ALA A 108 -22.41 3.88 1.12
C ALA A 108 -20.93 3.81 0.68
N LEU A 109 -19.98 4.21 1.53
CA LEU A 109 -18.53 4.20 1.28
C LEU A 109 -17.79 3.22 2.19
N ALA A 110 -18.51 2.49 3.05
CA ALA A 110 -17.94 1.50 3.93
C ALA A 110 -17.98 0.09 3.32
N LEU A 111 -17.10 -0.78 3.79
CA LEU A 111 -17.17 -2.22 3.59
C LEU A 111 -18.32 -2.83 4.38
N ALA A 112 -18.95 -3.85 3.80
CA ALA A 112 -19.98 -4.66 4.44
C ALA A 112 -19.46 -6.02 4.92
N ASP A 113 -18.22 -6.36 4.56
CA ASP A 113 -17.57 -7.63 4.87
C ASP A 113 -17.49 -7.88 6.38
N ILE A 114 -17.74 -9.13 6.76
CA ILE A 114 -17.44 -9.60 8.12
C ILE A 114 -15.96 -9.35 8.42
N ASN A 115 -15.62 -8.91 9.63
CA ASN A 115 -14.27 -8.50 10.06
C ASN A 115 -13.74 -7.16 9.51
N ALA A 116 -14.46 -6.48 8.61
CA ALA A 116 -14.12 -5.14 8.12
C ALA A 116 -15.33 -4.20 8.03
N GLN A 117 -16.46 -4.55 8.65
CA GLN A 117 -17.68 -3.76 8.58
C GLN A 117 -17.43 -2.33 9.06
N GLY A 118 -17.82 -1.33 8.25
CA GLY A 118 -17.62 0.08 8.58
C GLY A 118 -16.22 0.62 8.27
N CYS A 119 -15.29 -0.21 7.77
CA CYS A 119 -14.01 0.27 7.26
C CYS A 119 -14.17 0.96 5.91
N PRO A 120 -13.29 1.93 5.55
CA PRO A 120 -13.23 2.44 4.19
C PRO A 120 -12.83 1.32 3.22
N VAL A 121 -13.23 1.45 1.96
CA VAL A 121 -12.86 0.50 0.90
C VAL A 121 -11.38 0.69 0.55
N PRO A 122 -10.53 -0.36 0.66
CA PRO A 122 -9.15 -0.29 0.21
C PRO A 122 -9.07 -0.23 -1.31
N CYS A 123 -8.05 0.46 -1.83
CA CYS A 123 -7.84 0.61 -3.25
C CYS A 123 -6.36 0.76 -3.57
N ASN A 124 -6.02 0.53 -4.84
CA ASN A 124 -4.69 0.80 -5.36
C ASN A 124 -4.72 2.13 -6.12
N PRO A 125 -3.90 3.13 -5.75
CA PRO A 125 -3.87 4.43 -6.43
C PRO A 125 -3.36 4.34 -7.88
N ASN A 126 -2.72 3.23 -8.26
CA ASN A 126 -2.21 2.98 -9.61
C ASN A 126 -3.23 2.28 -10.53
N TRP A 127 -4.43 1.97 -10.03
CA TRP A 127 -5.48 1.40 -10.87
C TRP A 127 -6.01 2.39 -11.90
N GLY A 128 -6.47 1.85 -13.03
CA GLY A 128 -7.18 2.63 -14.04
C GLY A 128 -8.50 3.18 -13.49
N SER A 129 -9.00 4.25 -14.12
CA SER A 129 -10.26 4.89 -13.68
C SER A 129 -11.48 3.97 -13.70
N GLY A 130 -11.49 2.96 -14.58
CA GLY A 130 -12.55 1.94 -14.63
C GLY A 130 -12.55 1.06 -13.38
N ASP A 131 -11.41 0.43 -13.11
CA ASP A 131 -11.19 -0.40 -11.91
C ASP A 131 -11.49 0.37 -10.62
N LEU A 132 -11.05 1.63 -10.54
CA LEU A 132 -11.38 2.51 -9.43
C LEU A 132 -12.89 2.75 -9.32
N ALA A 133 -13.58 3.05 -10.42
CA ALA A 133 -15.01 3.28 -10.39
C ALA A 133 -15.80 2.01 -9.99
N ASP A 134 -15.32 0.84 -10.39
CA ASP A 134 -15.96 -0.44 -10.08
C ASP A 134 -15.80 -0.81 -8.59
N VAL A 135 -14.61 -0.63 -8.01
CA VAL A 135 -14.33 -0.95 -6.61
C VAL A 135 -14.79 0.15 -5.66
N CYS A 136 -14.38 1.40 -5.92
CA CYS A 136 -14.64 2.52 -5.04
C CYS A 136 -16.00 3.19 -5.27
N GLY A 137 -16.61 3.00 -6.45
CA GLY A 137 -17.79 3.71 -6.91
C GLY A 137 -17.44 4.95 -7.74
N ALA A 138 -18.35 5.36 -8.62
CA ALA A 138 -18.16 6.50 -9.51
C ALA A 138 -17.88 7.81 -8.76
N GLY A 139 -16.95 8.62 -9.29
CA GLY A 139 -16.62 9.94 -8.74
C GLY A 139 -15.81 9.89 -7.45
N THR A 140 -15.19 8.75 -7.13
CA THR A 140 -14.24 8.62 -6.02
C THR A 140 -12.79 8.74 -6.50
N ILE A 141 -11.88 8.95 -5.56
CA ILE A 141 -10.43 8.89 -5.80
C ILE A 141 -9.81 7.86 -4.85
N CYS A 142 -8.68 7.27 -5.24
CA CYS A 142 -7.89 6.43 -4.36
C CYS A 142 -6.68 7.19 -3.87
N CYS A 143 -6.56 7.38 -2.55
CA CYS A 143 -5.40 8.06 -1.98
C CYS A 143 -4.55 7.10 -1.16
N GLN A 144 -3.26 7.10 -1.49
CA GLN A 144 -2.25 6.38 -0.74
C GLN A 144 -2.25 6.79 0.73
N THR A 145 -2.24 5.81 1.62
CA THR A 145 -2.36 5.99 3.08
C THR A 145 -1.02 6.18 3.78
N THR A 146 0.08 5.85 3.13
CA THR A 146 1.43 5.87 3.70
C THR A 146 2.44 6.11 2.61
N GLU A 147 3.35 7.05 2.83
CA GLU A 147 4.47 7.34 1.93
C GLU A 147 5.47 6.19 1.88
N LEU A 148 6.15 6.04 0.73
CA LEU A 148 7.25 5.10 0.59
C LEU A 148 8.48 5.57 1.37
N GLU A 149 9.28 4.62 1.83
CA GLU A 149 10.63 4.90 2.33
C GLU A 149 11.70 4.38 1.34
N PRO A 150 12.95 4.88 1.37
CA PRO A 150 14.01 4.42 0.48
C PRO A 150 14.23 2.90 0.50
N GLU A 151 13.97 2.25 1.64
CA GLU A 151 14.05 0.80 1.82
C GLU A 151 12.99 0.02 1.02
N ASP A 152 11.91 0.68 0.58
CA ASP A 152 10.86 0.08 -0.26
C ASP A 152 11.25 0.04 -1.74
N CYS A 153 12.41 0.60 -2.11
CA CYS A 153 12.84 0.73 -3.49
C CYS A 153 13.84 -0.36 -3.89
N VAL A 154 13.74 -0.81 -5.14
CA VAL A 154 14.74 -1.68 -5.79
C VAL A 154 15.25 -1.02 -7.05
N LEU A 155 16.54 -1.22 -7.36
CA LEU A 155 17.12 -0.80 -8.63
C LEU A 155 16.79 -1.85 -9.70
N ASP A 156 15.92 -1.48 -10.63
CA ASP A 156 15.59 -2.28 -11.80
C ASP A 156 16.48 -1.87 -12.97
N LEU A 157 17.36 -2.76 -13.39
CA LEU A 157 18.32 -2.50 -14.48
C LEU A 157 17.68 -2.55 -15.87
N ASP A 158 16.45 -3.04 -15.99
CA ASP A 158 15.71 -3.10 -17.25
C ASP A 158 14.91 -1.81 -17.52
N MET A 159 14.94 -0.84 -16.58
CA MET A 159 14.27 0.46 -16.69
C MET A 159 15.25 1.60 -16.95
N GLY A 160 14.81 2.59 -17.75
CA GLY A 160 15.61 3.76 -18.09
C GLY A 160 16.93 3.44 -18.78
N ASP A 161 17.81 4.44 -18.84
CA ASP A 161 19.06 4.34 -19.61
C ASP A 161 20.13 3.51 -18.87
N ASN A 162 20.12 3.51 -17.53
CA ASN A 162 21.13 2.88 -16.68
C ASN A 162 20.53 2.15 -15.46
N GLY A 163 19.26 1.75 -15.55
CA GLY A 163 18.49 1.29 -14.41
C GLY A 163 17.78 2.43 -13.68
N CYS A 164 16.67 2.11 -13.02
CA CYS A 164 15.90 3.05 -12.21
C CYS A 164 15.46 2.41 -10.89
N TYR A 165 15.51 3.19 -9.82
CA TYR A 165 14.82 2.85 -8.58
C TYR A 165 13.32 2.95 -8.80
N ARG A 166 12.61 1.90 -8.43
CA ARG A 166 11.15 1.86 -8.40
C ARG A 166 10.66 1.13 -7.14
N PRO A 167 9.39 1.30 -6.76
CA PRO A 167 8.81 0.52 -5.67
C PRO A 167 8.96 -0.97 -5.93
N VAL A 168 9.28 -1.71 -4.87
CA VAL A 168 9.38 -3.15 -4.93
C VAL A 168 8.00 -3.80 -5.04
N THR A 169 7.89 -4.83 -5.85
CA THR A 169 6.66 -5.58 -6.07
C THR A 169 6.91 -7.08 -5.88
N GLY A 170 5.82 -7.85 -5.86
CA GLY A 170 5.84 -9.29 -5.66
C GLY A 170 6.65 -10.05 -6.71
N THR A 171 6.73 -9.50 -7.92
CA THR A 171 7.57 -10.04 -8.98
C THR A 171 9.06 -9.88 -8.68
N ASP A 172 9.47 -9.00 -7.77
CA ASP A 172 10.88 -8.88 -7.39
C ASP A 172 11.33 -9.95 -6.39
N ILE A 173 10.39 -10.71 -5.83
CA ILE A 173 10.69 -11.70 -4.81
C ILE A 173 11.40 -12.90 -5.44
N MET A 174 12.63 -13.15 -4.97
CA MET A 174 13.45 -14.28 -5.38
C MET A 174 12.72 -15.61 -5.19
N GLY A 175 12.82 -16.49 -6.19
CA GLY A 175 12.29 -17.85 -6.11
C GLY A 175 10.78 -17.96 -6.37
N THR A 176 10.12 -16.87 -6.76
CA THR A 176 8.71 -16.87 -7.21
C THR A 176 8.55 -17.22 -8.70
N GLY A 177 9.67 -17.44 -9.40
CA GLY A 177 9.70 -17.70 -10.84
C GLY A 177 9.57 -16.45 -11.71
N SER A 178 9.77 -15.26 -11.13
CA SER A 178 9.88 -14.00 -11.86
C SER A 178 11.24 -13.84 -12.54
N SER A 179 11.34 -12.91 -13.49
CA SER A 179 12.58 -12.53 -14.16
C SER A 179 13.47 -11.58 -13.34
N THR A 180 12.89 -10.71 -12.50
CA THR A 180 13.66 -9.63 -11.84
C THR A 180 14.41 -10.09 -10.59
N ASN A 181 13.77 -10.85 -9.68
CA ASN A 181 14.42 -11.47 -8.51
C ASN A 181 15.34 -10.53 -7.70
N LEU A 182 14.87 -9.31 -7.40
CA LEU A 182 15.66 -8.23 -6.79
C LEU A 182 15.65 -8.22 -5.25
N THR A 183 14.77 -8.98 -4.60
CA THR A 183 14.64 -9.01 -3.13
C THR A 183 14.34 -10.41 -2.59
N ASN A 184 14.71 -10.69 -1.34
CA ASN A 184 14.26 -11.90 -0.64
C ASN A 184 12.98 -11.68 0.18
N TRP A 185 12.39 -10.48 0.13
CA TRP A 185 11.19 -10.09 0.88
C TRP A 185 11.29 -10.33 2.40
N GLY A 186 12.51 -10.39 2.95
CA GLY A 186 12.73 -10.69 4.36
C GLY A 186 12.08 -9.67 5.28
N GLY A 187 11.70 -10.08 6.50
CA GLY A 187 10.84 -9.28 7.38
C GLY A 187 11.34 -7.90 7.81
N THR A 188 12.59 -7.53 7.53
CA THR A 188 13.15 -6.18 7.80
C THR A 188 13.66 -5.47 6.54
N LYS A 189 13.34 -5.98 5.34
CA LYS A 189 13.94 -5.51 4.09
C LYS A 189 13.26 -4.29 3.49
N HIS A 190 11.96 -4.15 3.72
CA HIS A 190 11.14 -3.07 3.19
C HIS A 190 10.36 -2.50 4.36
N LYS A 191 10.30 -1.18 4.47
CA LYS A 191 9.64 -0.55 5.61
C LYS A 191 8.15 -0.78 5.58
N THR A 192 7.57 -0.74 4.38
CA THR A 192 6.13 -0.68 4.21
C THR A 192 5.55 -1.88 3.47
N HIS A 193 6.28 -2.99 3.30
CA HIS A 193 5.70 -4.18 2.65
C HIS A 193 4.46 -4.75 3.38
N GLN A 194 3.49 -5.21 2.59
CA GLN A 194 2.19 -5.71 3.05
C GLN A 194 2.27 -6.93 3.96
N ASP A 195 3.17 -7.85 3.64
CA ASP A 195 3.31 -9.13 4.32
C ASP A 195 4.79 -9.46 4.54
N PRO A 196 5.39 -8.97 5.64
CA PRO A 196 6.78 -9.24 5.96
C PRO A 196 7.11 -10.73 5.97
N SER A 197 8.12 -11.14 5.19
CA SER A 197 8.49 -12.54 4.99
C SER A 197 7.42 -13.45 4.35
N GLY A 198 6.32 -12.91 3.83
CA GLY A 198 5.29 -13.69 3.14
C GLY A 198 4.42 -14.57 4.06
N THR A 199 4.46 -14.35 5.37
CA THR A 199 3.83 -15.25 6.35
C THR A 199 2.30 -15.28 6.26
N ASN A 200 1.65 -14.17 5.94
CA ASN A 200 0.19 -14.13 5.83
C ASN A 200 -0.31 -14.71 4.51
N CYS A 201 0.48 -14.68 3.44
CA CYS A 201 0.23 -15.47 2.25
C CYS A 201 0.19 -16.97 2.57
N GLU A 202 1.11 -17.47 3.41
CA GLU A 202 1.06 -18.87 3.87
C GLU A 202 -0.22 -19.16 4.67
N VAL A 203 -0.61 -18.26 5.58
CA VAL A 203 -1.85 -18.40 6.36
C VAL A 203 -3.09 -18.38 5.45
N PHE A 204 -3.15 -17.47 4.48
CA PHE A 204 -4.24 -17.41 3.51
C PHE A 204 -4.39 -18.73 2.75
N VAL A 205 -3.28 -19.27 2.22
CA VAL A 205 -3.27 -20.53 1.48
C VAL A 205 -3.67 -21.71 2.35
N GLN A 206 -3.22 -21.75 3.60
CA GLN A 206 -3.62 -22.80 4.57
C GLN A 206 -5.11 -22.72 4.93
N GLY A 207 -5.70 -21.53 4.87
CA GLY A 207 -7.13 -21.30 5.09
C GLY A 207 -8.03 -21.76 3.92
N LEU A 208 -7.46 -22.05 2.74
CA LEU A 208 -8.26 -22.47 1.59
C LEU A 208 -8.76 -23.90 1.75
N PRO A 209 -10.08 -24.15 1.57
CA PRO A 209 -10.60 -25.51 1.58
C PRO A 209 -9.99 -26.37 0.47
N PRO A 210 -9.68 -27.66 0.72
CA PRO A 210 -9.16 -28.56 -0.32
C PRO A 210 -10.06 -28.66 -1.57
N SER A 211 -11.37 -28.46 -1.41
CA SER A 211 -12.35 -28.44 -2.50
C SER A 211 -12.16 -27.25 -3.45
N VAL A 212 -11.65 -26.12 -2.97
CA VAL A 212 -11.38 -24.93 -3.80
C VAL A 212 -10.14 -25.17 -4.66
N LEU A 213 -9.12 -25.82 -4.10
CA LEU A 213 -7.91 -26.16 -4.85
C LEU A 213 -8.21 -27.18 -5.96
N SER A 214 -8.96 -28.23 -5.61
CA SER A 214 -9.31 -29.28 -6.58
C SER A 214 -10.28 -28.80 -7.67
N SER A 215 -11.24 -27.92 -7.34
CA SER A 215 -12.18 -27.38 -8.34
C SER A 215 -11.52 -26.44 -9.35
N ASN A 216 -10.45 -25.76 -8.95
CA ASN A 216 -9.67 -24.88 -9.84
C ASN A 216 -8.48 -25.60 -10.49
N ASN A 217 -8.23 -26.88 -10.17
CA ASN A 217 -7.08 -27.65 -10.65
C ASN A 217 -5.73 -26.94 -10.37
N ILE A 218 -5.58 -26.40 -9.15
CA ILE A 218 -4.39 -25.68 -8.68
C ILE A 218 -3.86 -26.32 -7.39
N SER A 219 -2.56 -26.19 -7.13
CA SER A 219 -1.96 -26.60 -5.87
C SER A 219 -1.85 -25.45 -4.87
N SER A 220 -1.70 -25.75 -3.58
CA SER A 220 -1.37 -24.74 -2.57
C SER A 220 -0.09 -23.96 -2.91
N ALA A 221 0.90 -24.61 -3.53
CA ALA A 221 2.13 -23.96 -3.96
C ALA A 221 1.90 -22.95 -5.10
N ASP A 222 0.95 -23.22 -5.99
CA ASP A 222 0.57 -22.28 -7.05
C ASP A 222 -0.10 -21.04 -6.47
N VAL A 223 -1.03 -21.23 -5.53
CA VAL A 223 -1.69 -20.11 -4.85
C VAL A 223 -0.69 -19.30 -4.03
N LEU A 224 0.23 -19.96 -3.30
CA LEU A 224 1.24 -19.27 -2.51
C LEU A 224 2.12 -18.38 -3.38
N ARG A 225 2.60 -18.92 -4.50
CA ARG A 225 3.37 -18.16 -5.49
C ARG A 225 2.56 -17.01 -6.07
N ALA A 226 1.29 -17.24 -6.41
CA ALA A 226 0.41 -16.18 -6.90
C ALA A 226 0.20 -15.08 -5.84
N CYS A 227 0.04 -15.45 -4.58
CA CYS A 227 -0.08 -14.51 -3.46
C CYS A 227 1.17 -13.64 -3.35
N TYR A 228 2.36 -14.25 -3.40
CA TYR A 228 3.62 -13.50 -3.42
C TYR A 228 3.71 -12.50 -4.57
N HIS A 229 3.24 -12.87 -5.77
CA HIS A 229 3.19 -11.95 -6.92
C HIS A 229 2.23 -10.77 -6.74
N ARG A 230 1.30 -10.82 -5.78
CA ARG A 230 0.40 -9.70 -5.44
C ARG A 230 0.94 -8.80 -4.35
N LEU A 231 2.03 -9.18 -3.70
CA LEU A 231 2.64 -8.37 -2.66
C LEU A 231 3.25 -7.10 -3.24
N THR A 232 3.22 -6.04 -2.46
CA THR A 232 3.75 -4.72 -2.83
C THR A 232 4.04 -3.94 -1.54
N VAL A 233 4.46 -2.69 -1.70
CA VAL A 233 4.74 -1.72 -0.65
C VAL A 233 3.65 -0.65 -0.64
N ALA A 234 3.88 0.48 0.02
CA ALA A 234 2.82 1.45 0.25
C ALA A 234 2.29 2.15 -1.01
N ASP A 235 3.02 2.14 -2.13
CA ASP A 235 2.63 2.78 -3.40
C ASP A 235 1.33 2.23 -3.98
N GLN A 236 0.95 1.01 -3.60
CA GLN A 236 -0.25 0.35 -4.08
C GLN A 236 -1.33 0.20 -3.02
N ARG A 237 -1.20 0.91 -1.89
CA ARG A 237 -2.16 0.83 -0.79
C ARG A 237 -2.78 2.18 -0.49
N GLY A 238 -4.11 2.18 -0.42
CA GLY A 238 -4.87 3.39 -0.18
C GLY A 238 -6.30 3.11 0.25
N PHE A 239 -7.04 4.20 0.43
CA PHE A 239 -8.48 4.15 0.64
C PHE A 239 -9.22 4.95 -0.40
N CYS A 240 -10.39 4.44 -0.78
CA CYS A 240 -11.36 5.15 -1.60
C CYS A 240 -11.90 6.34 -0.80
N LEU A 241 -11.81 7.54 -1.37
CA LEU A 241 -12.34 8.77 -0.79
C LEU A 241 -13.37 9.37 -1.73
N GLY A 242 -14.35 10.09 -1.17
CA GLY A 242 -15.30 10.86 -1.98
C GLY A 242 -14.54 11.88 -2.83
N GLY A 243 -14.64 11.79 -4.16
CA GLY A 243 -14.06 12.75 -5.06
C GLY A 243 -14.93 14.00 -5.15
N GLY A 244 -14.30 15.14 -5.38
CA GLY A 244 -15.00 16.42 -5.51
C GLY A 244 -14.03 17.58 -5.68
N PRO A 245 -14.52 18.77 -6.04
CA PRO A 245 -13.67 19.95 -6.14
C PRO A 245 -12.90 20.20 -4.84
N GLY A 246 -11.56 20.23 -4.92
CA GLY A 246 -10.70 20.48 -3.76
C GLY A 246 -10.24 19.23 -3.00
N VAL A 247 -10.69 18.02 -3.38
CA VAL A 247 -10.18 16.76 -2.81
C VAL A 247 -9.05 16.24 -3.68
N PHE A 248 -7.84 16.16 -3.12
CA PHE A 248 -6.66 15.69 -3.83
C PHE A 248 -5.84 14.77 -2.94
N CYS A 249 -5.22 13.75 -3.54
CA CYS A 249 -4.29 12.89 -2.82
C CYS A 249 -2.94 13.61 -2.65
N PRO A 250 -2.43 13.76 -1.42
CA PRO A 250 -1.17 14.46 -1.16
C PRO A 250 0.01 13.85 -1.91
N LEU A 251 0.04 12.51 -2.00
CA LEU A 251 1.12 11.75 -2.63
C LEU A 251 0.93 11.58 -4.15
N ALA A 252 -0.14 12.16 -4.72
CA ALA A 252 -0.36 12.19 -6.17
C ALA A 252 -0.29 13.62 -6.73
N GLN A 253 0.25 14.57 -5.96
CA GLN A 253 0.45 15.94 -6.45
C GLN A 253 1.53 15.95 -7.54
N PRO A 254 1.38 16.73 -8.62
CA PRO A 254 2.33 16.70 -9.74
C PRO A 254 3.79 17.02 -9.39
N ASN A 255 4.03 17.70 -8.27
CA ASN A 255 5.35 18.09 -7.78
C ASN A 255 5.83 17.25 -6.59
N TYR A 256 5.01 16.30 -6.13
CA TYR A 256 5.44 15.34 -5.14
C TYR A 256 6.38 14.34 -5.82
N ARG A 257 7.47 14.00 -5.13
CA ARG A 257 8.45 13.00 -5.56
C ARG A 257 8.49 11.95 -4.47
N ASP A 258 8.19 10.70 -4.78
CA ASP A 258 8.28 9.62 -3.81
C ASP A 258 9.76 9.26 -3.49
N ALA A 259 9.96 8.39 -2.50
CA ALA A 259 11.31 8.02 -2.08
C ALA A 259 12.15 7.37 -3.19
N CYS A 260 11.54 6.59 -4.09
CA CYS A 260 12.25 5.92 -5.18
C CYS A 260 12.62 6.93 -6.29
N GLU A 261 11.72 7.85 -6.61
CA GLU A 261 12.01 8.98 -7.49
C GLU A 261 13.11 9.89 -6.93
N GLN A 262 13.09 10.17 -5.63
CA GLN A 262 14.14 10.93 -4.96
C GLN A 262 15.50 10.21 -5.04
N LEU A 263 15.54 8.87 -4.96
CA LEU A 263 16.77 8.11 -5.17
C LEU A 263 17.27 8.24 -6.62
N ASN A 264 16.36 8.21 -7.61
CA ASN A 264 16.72 8.44 -9.01
C ASN A 264 17.35 9.83 -9.21
N ASP A 265 16.74 10.86 -8.63
CA ASP A 265 17.26 12.24 -8.68
C ASP A 265 18.66 12.35 -8.07
N GLN A 266 18.84 11.77 -6.88
CA GLN A 266 20.13 11.78 -6.17
C GLN A 266 21.23 11.04 -6.93
N ALA A 267 20.86 9.98 -7.64
CA ALA A 267 21.77 9.18 -8.47
C ALA A 267 21.93 9.72 -9.90
N PHE A 268 21.23 10.80 -10.27
CA PHE A 268 21.18 11.36 -11.63
C PHE A 268 20.78 10.33 -12.70
N LEU A 269 19.89 9.40 -12.35
CA LEU A 269 19.34 8.40 -13.28
C LEU A 269 18.31 9.07 -14.21
N GLN A 270 18.23 8.59 -15.45
CA GLN A 270 17.42 9.20 -16.51
C GLN A 270 16.54 8.15 -17.20
N GLY A 271 15.40 8.59 -17.72
CA GLY A 271 14.42 7.72 -18.38
C GLY A 271 13.62 6.85 -17.41
N CYS A 272 13.43 7.32 -16.16
CA CYS A 272 12.77 6.57 -15.09
C CYS A 272 11.25 6.79 -15.00
N ASP A 273 10.65 7.29 -16.08
CA ASP A 273 9.22 7.64 -16.16
C ASP A 273 8.41 6.51 -16.82
#